data_AF-Q7KWK9-F1
#
_entry.id   AF-Q7KWK9-F1
#
_cell.length_a   1.000
_cell.length_b   1.000
_cell.length_c   1.000
_cell.angle_alpha   90.00
_cell.angle_beta   90.00
_cell.angle_gamma   90.00
#
_symmetry.space_group_name_H-M   'P 1'
#
loop_
_entity.id
_entity.type
_entity.pdbx_description
1 polymer ?
#
loop_
_entity_poly.entity_id
_entity_poly.type
_entity_poly.pdbx_seq_one_letter_code
_entity_poly.pdbx_strand_id
1 'polypeptide(L)'
;MNGFRKLFLLLFLIINIIIKIKITNSLTGCELLSLDLCLSAYPMCMALILTSCCPGQSPLCLEVDTVINYLTNKKQNIQNCLRNLNNGILYELWGDMDEIPGYEIIPIPNITCLNLGCENKGFSCKYQSVASCKDSQSLCCKPIPVCTNFTKNLNEVIRYGTDDCFLPCPDQFICKTINGEMTCVPTNCSLIQCPYGTTCLPLTGLNTVSCYKTIDSEFPPNNETCETVGPEFVCPKDFICGESPYSNTTCVPNPFDTLGNDFLCEECPPHWLCRKFGFDGFCIEFENNFEREFECFGRFCLSIQFCNQTSQQCEYERCTNTTCVSQQLCLQNSPTSPKLCIGTNIIPVIETPRSNPPQSDPFFDNNNNNNNNNNNNNNNNNNNNNNDNNNNNNNNNKV
;
A
#
# COMPACT_ATOMS: atom_id res chain seq x y z
N MET A 1 -69.73 -2.09 -12.89
CA MET A 1 -68.45 -1.35 -12.95
C MET A 1 -67.94 -0.83 -11.59
N ASN A 2 -68.79 -0.54 -10.58
CA ASN A 2 -68.29 0.01 -9.28
C ASN A 2 -67.49 -0.98 -8.40
N GLY A 3 -67.74 -2.30 -8.50
CA GLY A 3 -67.00 -3.29 -7.71
C GLY A 3 -65.51 -3.38 -8.08
N PHE A 4 -65.20 -3.33 -9.38
CA PHE A 4 -63.83 -3.48 -9.87
C PHE A 4 -62.93 -2.31 -9.46
N ARG A 5 -63.47 -1.08 -9.42
CA ARG A 5 -62.74 0.12 -8.99
C ARG A 5 -62.34 0.07 -7.51
N LYS A 6 -63.20 -0.48 -6.64
CA LYS A 6 -62.89 -0.65 -5.21
C LYS A 6 -61.83 -1.73 -4.97
N LEU A 7 -61.89 -2.83 -5.71
CA LEU A 7 -60.88 -3.89 -5.63
C LEU A 7 -59.49 -3.37 -6.04
N PHE A 8 -59.40 -2.59 -7.13
CA PHE A 8 -58.14 -2.02 -7.60
C PHE A 8 -57.55 -1.01 -6.60
N LEU A 9 -58.39 -0.18 -5.98
CA LEU A 9 -57.95 0.75 -4.93
C LEU A 9 -57.44 0.02 -3.69
N LEU A 10 -58.12 -1.05 -3.26
CA LEU A 10 -57.67 -1.86 -2.11
C LEU A 10 -56.31 -2.53 -2.41
N LEU A 11 -56.16 -3.12 -3.60
CA LEU A 11 -54.91 -3.74 -4.02
C LEU A 11 -53.76 -2.73 -4.06
N PHE A 12 -54.01 -1.54 -4.61
CA PHE A 12 -53.01 -0.46 -4.66
C PHE A 12 -52.61 0.01 -3.26
N LEU A 13 -53.56 0.08 -2.32
CA LEU A 13 -53.31 0.48 -0.93
C LEU A 13 -52.47 -0.59 -0.21
N ILE A 14 -52.79 -1.88 -0.40
CA ILE A 14 -52.00 -2.99 0.15
C ILE A 14 -50.57 -2.98 -0.41
N ILE A 15 -50.40 -2.79 -1.72
CA ILE A 15 -49.08 -2.69 -2.36
C ILE A 15 -48.27 -1.52 -1.77
N ASN A 16 -48.89 -0.35 -1.58
CA ASN A 16 -48.22 0.80 -0.97
C ASN A 16 -47.84 0.57 0.50
N ILE A 17 -48.68 -0.13 1.27
CA ILE A 17 -48.35 -0.50 2.65
C ILE A 17 -47.15 -1.45 2.67
N ILE A 18 -47.13 -2.48 1.82
CA ILE A 18 -46.02 -3.44 1.74
C ILE A 18 -44.72 -2.73 1.32
N ILE A 19 -44.78 -1.83 0.34
CA ILE A 19 -43.61 -1.03 -0.10
C ILE A 19 -43.13 -0.15 1.05
N LYS A 20 -44.03 0.54 1.77
CA LYS A 20 -43.65 1.38 2.91
C LYS A 20 -42.99 0.57 4.02
N ILE A 21 -43.54 -0.59 4.39
CA ILE A 21 -42.95 -1.48 5.42
C ILE A 21 -41.54 -1.90 5.00
N LYS A 22 -41.32 -2.28 3.74
CA LYS A 22 -39.97 -2.61 3.25
C LYS A 22 -39.01 -1.42 3.30
N ILE A 23 -39.45 -0.23 2.94
CA ILE A 23 -38.62 0.99 3.00
C ILE A 23 -38.34 1.40 4.45
N THR A 24 -39.31 1.30 5.35
CA THR A 24 -39.10 1.66 6.77
C THR A 24 -38.14 0.70 7.45
N ASN A 25 -38.26 -0.60 7.19
CA ASN A 25 -37.31 -1.58 7.72
C ASN A 25 -35.90 -1.42 7.11
N SER A 26 -35.80 -0.95 5.85
CA SER A 26 -34.53 -0.67 5.20
C SER A 26 -33.82 0.58 5.74
N LEU A 27 -34.55 1.57 6.27
CA LEU A 27 -33.94 2.79 6.82
C LEU A 27 -33.48 2.63 8.27
N THR A 28 -33.90 1.57 8.96
CA THR A 28 -33.52 1.28 10.36
C THR A 28 -32.42 0.24 10.48
N GLY A 29 -31.80 -0.18 9.37
CA GLY A 29 -30.70 -1.13 9.38
C GLY A 29 -29.49 -0.57 10.11
N CYS A 30 -29.07 -1.24 11.19
CA CYS A 30 -27.89 -0.88 11.97
C CYS A 30 -26.62 -0.80 11.10
N GLU A 31 -26.56 -1.56 10.00
CA GLU A 31 -25.43 -1.66 9.07
C GLU A 31 -25.03 -0.35 8.36
N LEU A 32 -25.92 0.64 8.34
CA LEU A 32 -25.65 1.96 7.75
C LEU A 32 -25.13 2.99 8.76
N LEU A 33 -25.14 2.67 10.06
CA LEU A 33 -24.68 3.59 11.10
C LEU A 33 -23.15 3.61 11.15
N SER A 34 -22.57 4.82 11.26
CA SER A 34 -21.18 4.96 11.66
C SER A 34 -20.96 4.41 13.08
N LEU A 35 -19.70 4.16 13.47
CA LEU A 35 -19.39 3.64 14.80
C LEU A 35 -20.02 4.48 15.93
N ASP A 36 -19.89 5.81 15.87
CA ASP A 36 -20.41 6.70 16.92
C ASP A 36 -21.94 6.66 17.01
N LEU A 37 -22.61 6.61 15.86
CA LEU A 37 -24.06 6.48 15.78
C LEU A 37 -24.52 5.09 16.24
N CYS A 38 -23.73 4.05 15.96
CA CYS A 38 -23.98 2.68 16.40
C CYS A 38 -24.00 2.57 17.92
N LEU A 39 -22.98 3.15 18.56
CA LEU A 39 -22.87 3.19 20.02
C LEU A 39 -24.04 3.96 20.65
N SER A 40 -24.48 5.03 20.00
CA SER A 40 -25.64 5.83 20.42
C SER A 40 -26.98 5.11 20.20
N ALA A 41 -27.05 4.14 19.27
CA ALA A 41 -28.23 3.36 18.95
C ALA A 41 -28.41 2.10 19.81
N TYR A 42 -27.50 1.84 20.76
CA TYR A 42 -27.68 0.79 21.75
C TYR A 42 -28.96 1.02 22.59
N PRO A 43 -29.79 -0.01 22.85
CA PRO A 43 -29.53 -1.45 22.70
C PRO A 43 -30.07 -2.07 21.41
N MET A 44 -30.47 -1.28 20.40
CA MET A 44 -30.97 -1.85 19.15
C MET A 44 -29.82 -2.29 18.24
N CYS A 45 -28.73 -1.52 18.26
CA CYS A 45 -27.53 -1.82 17.50
C CYS A 45 -26.32 -2.03 18.43
N MET A 46 -25.37 -2.84 17.99
CA MET A 46 -24.09 -3.06 18.65
C MET A 46 -22.98 -3.13 17.61
N ALA A 47 -21.84 -2.52 17.94
CA ALA A 47 -20.65 -2.59 17.12
C ALA A 47 -19.95 -3.96 17.31
N LEU A 48 -19.83 -4.71 16.24
CA LEU A 48 -19.03 -5.92 16.16
C LEU A 48 -17.67 -5.59 15.52
N ILE A 49 -16.61 -5.70 16.31
CA ILE A 49 -15.25 -5.50 15.81
C ILE A 49 -14.78 -6.81 15.18
N LEU A 50 -14.61 -6.80 13.85
CA LEU A 50 -14.04 -7.92 13.13
C LEU A 50 -12.55 -7.71 12.87
N THR A 51 -11.79 -8.79 12.98
CA THR A 51 -10.39 -8.82 12.56
C THR A 51 -10.35 -8.81 11.04
N SER A 52 -9.87 -7.72 10.45
CA SER A 52 -9.58 -7.70 9.03
C SER A 52 -8.26 -8.43 8.78
N CYS A 53 -8.10 -9.08 7.64
CA CYS A 53 -6.79 -9.68 7.32
C CYS A 53 -5.68 -8.64 7.13
N CYS A 54 -6.09 -7.42 6.81
CA CYS A 54 -5.22 -6.31 6.52
C CYS A 54 -4.94 -5.56 7.83
N PRO A 55 -3.83 -4.84 7.95
CA PRO A 55 -3.63 -3.98 9.10
C PRO A 55 -4.83 -3.01 9.20
N GLY A 56 -5.57 -3.13 10.30
CA GLY A 56 -6.81 -2.39 10.54
C GLY A 56 -7.91 -3.27 11.13
N GLN A 57 -8.71 -2.67 12.01
CA GLN A 57 -9.99 -3.22 12.46
C GLN A 57 -11.07 -2.30 11.91
N SER A 58 -12.15 -2.88 11.38
CA SER A 58 -13.33 -2.11 10.99
C SER A 58 -14.51 -2.61 11.81
N PRO A 59 -15.15 -1.74 12.60
CA PRO A 59 -16.36 -2.11 13.30
C PRO A 59 -17.53 -2.21 12.32
N LEU A 60 -18.33 -3.26 12.45
CA LEU A 60 -19.63 -3.38 11.80
C LEU A 60 -20.71 -3.06 12.81
N CYS A 61 -21.56 -2.09 12.50
CA CYS A 61 -22.74 -1.87 13.30
C CYS A 61 -23.84 -2.84 12.87
N LEU A 62 -24.32 -3.69 13.77
CA LEU A 62 -25.31 -4.72 13.44
C LEU A 62 -26.40 -4.74 14.52
N GLU A 63 -27.53 -5.40 14.22
CA GLU A 63 -28.56 -5.67 15.22
C GLU A 63 -27.98 -6.48 16.38
N VAL A 64 -28.39 -6.16 17.60
CA VAL A 64 -27.83 -6.80 18.82
C VAL A 64 -27.99 -8.32 18.80
N ASP A 65 -29.12 -8.83 18.30
CA ASP A 65 -29.37 -10.27 18.22
C ASP A 65 -28.38 -10.95 17.27
N THR A 66 -28.05 -10.34 16.12
CA THR A 66 -27.04 -10.84 15.18
C THR A 66 -25.65 -10.88 15.83
N VAL A 67 -25.28 -9.83 16.56
CA VAL A 67 -23.98 -9.76 17.27
C VAL A 67 -23.90 -10.83 18.37
N ILE A 68 -24.93 -10.96 19.19
CA ILE A 68 -25.00 -11.97 20.26
C ILE A 68 -24.95 -13.38 19.66
N ASN A 69 -25.70 -13.63 18.58
CA ASN A 69 -25.72 -14.92 17.90
C ASN A 69 -24.32 -15.27 17.36
N TYR A 70 -23.64 -14.33 16.70
CA TYR A 70 -22.27 -14.52 16.21
C TYR A 70 -21.28 -14.79 17.35
N LEU A 71 -21.32 -13.99 18.42
CA LEU A 71 -20.41 -14.15 19.56
C LEU A 71 -20.63 -15.47 20.30
N THR A 72 -21.88 -15.92 20.42
CA THR A 72 -22.25 -17.19 21.07
C THR A 72 -21.81 -18.39 20.25
N ASN A 73 -21.87 -18.30 18.91
CA ASN A 73 -21.47 -19.36 17.99
C ASN A 73 -20.02 -19.24 17.51
N LYS A 74 -19.22 -18.36 18.12
CA LYS A 74 -17.82 -18.16 17.76
C LYS A 74 -17.01 -19.43 18.03
N LYS A 75 -16.40 -19.98 16.99
CA LYS A 75 -15.53 -21.17 17.03
C LYS A 75 -14.07 -20.77 17.19
N GLN A 76 -13.23 -21.77 17.47
CA GLN A 76 -11.78 -21.60 17.60
C GLN A 76 -11.04 -21.44 16.28
N ASN A 77 -11.67 -21.79 15.15
CA ASN A 77 -11.05 -21.72 13.83
C ASN A 77 -11.95 -20.89 12.90
N ILE A 78 -11.33 -20.06 12.07
CA ILE A 78 -12.00 -19.32 10.99
C ILE A 78 -12.79 -20.32 10.15
N GLN A 79 -14.07 -20.00 9.89
CA GLN A 79 -14.97 -20.83 9.09
C GLN A 79 -15.15 -20.25 7.69
N ASN A 80 -15.37 -18.94 7.62
CA ASN A 80 -15.66 -18.20 6.41
C ASN A 80 -14.93 -16.86 6.44
N CYS A 81 -15.02 -16.13 5.33
CA CYS A 81 -14.52 -14.78 5.20
C CYS A 81 -15.69 -13.86 4.87
N LEU A 82 -15.67 -12.64 5.39
CA LEU A 82 -16.64 -11.61 5.04
C LEU A 82 -15.96 -10.60 4.14
N ARG A 83 -16.48 -10.38 2.94
CA ARG A 83 -15.97 -9.38 2.00
C ARG A 83 -16.88 -8.18 1.98
N ASN A 84 -16.34 -6.99 2.21
CA ASN A 84 -17.07 -5.75 1.97
C ASN A 84 -17.13 -5.49 0.44
N LEU A 85 -18.33 -5.35 -0.11
CA LEU A 85 -18.55 -5.21 -1.55
C LEU A 85 -18.11 -3.85 -2.10
N ASN A 86 -18.06 -2.81 -1.26
CA ASN A 86 -17.71 -1.45 -1.67
C ASN A 86 -16.19 -1.26 -1.77
N ASN A 87 -15.43 -1.78 -0.82
CA ASN A 87 -13.98 -1.57 -0.75
C ASN A 87 -13.14 -2.85 -0.95
N GLY A 88 -13.77 -4.03 -0.99
CA GLY A 88 -13.09 -5.30 -1.18
C GLY A 88 -12.32 -5.83 0.04
N ILE A 89 -12.38 -5.16 1.20
CA ILE A 89 -11.69 -5.60 2.42
C ILE A 89 -12.31 -6.91 2.90
N LEU A 90 -11.44 -7.81 3.37
CA LEU A 90 -11.79 -9.12 3.88
C LEU A 90 -11.61 -9.19 5.39
N TYR A 91 -12.61 -9.77 6.04
CA TYR A 91 -12.64 -10.02 7.49
C TYR A 91 -12.74 -11.51 7.77
N GLU A 92 -12.19 -11.92 8.90
CA GLU A 92 -12.26 -13.29 9.36
C GLU A 92 -13.58 -13.53 10.10
N LEU A 93 -14.35 -14.53 9.65
CA LEU A 93 -15.53 -14.99 10.36
C LEU A 93 -15.20 -16.27 11.12
N TRP A 94 -15.30 -16.18 12.44
CA TRP A 94 -15.01 -17.27 13.36
C TRP A 94 -16.26 -18.12 13.67
N GLY A 95 -17.40 -17.79 13.09
CA GLY A 95 -18.68 -18.48 13.28
C GLY A 95 -19.64 -18.18 12.14
N ASP A 96 -20.84 -18.75 12.22
CA ASP A 96 -21.91 -18.46 11.27
C ASP A 96 -22.47 -17.06 11.56
N MET A 97 -22.85 -16.35 10.51
CA MET A 97 -23.34 -14.98 10.55
C MET A 97 -24.44 -14.84 9.52
N ASP A 98 -25.50 -14.11 9.86
CA ASP A 98 -26.57 -13.82 8.93
C ASP A 98 -26.08 -12.91 7.78
N GLU A 99 -26.79 -12.88 6.66
CA GLU A 99 -26.43 -12.01 5.54
C GLU A 99 -26.48 -10.53 5.95
N ILE A 100 -25.38 -9.80 5.74
CA ILE A 100 -25.26 -8.37 6.04
C ILE A 100 -25.30 -7.58 4.73
N PRO A 101 -26.20 -6.59 4.58
CA PRO A 101 -26.24 -5.75 3.39
C PRO A 101 -24.89 -5.06 3.11
N GLY A 102 -24.42 -5.13 1.86
CA GLY A 102 -23.13 -4.57 1.45
C GLY A 102 -21.93 -5.48 1.73
N TYR A 103 -22.16 -6.68 2.27
CA TYR A 103 -21.13 -7.69 2.48
C TYR A 103 -21.51 -9.01 1.82
N GLU A 104 -20.50 -9.80 1.49
CA GLU A 104 -20.64 -11.15 0.95
C GLU A 104 -19.86 -12.12 1.83
N ILE A 105 -20.52 -13.18 2.30
CA ILE A 105 -19.86 -14.27 3.01
C ILE A 105 -19.30 -15.24 1.97
N ILE A 106 -17.98 -15.37 1.93
CA ILE A 106 -17.27 -16.26 1.01
C ILE A 106 -16.56 -17.38 1.78
N PRO A 107 -16.44 -18.59 1.21
CA PRO A 107 -15.66 -19.65 1.83
C PRO A 107 -14.18 -19.29 1.84
N ILE A 108 -13.43 -19.87 2.79
CA ILE A 108 -11.97 -19.74 2.82
C ILE A 108 -11.38 -20.23 1.49
N PRO A 109 -10.53 -19.44 0.81
CA PRO A 109 -9.92 -19.86 -0.45
C PRO A 109 -9.11 -21.15 -0.28
N ASN A 110 -9.58 -22.23 -0.89
CA ASN A 110 -8.90 -23.54 -0.90
C ASN A 110 -8.56 -24.01 -2.33
N ILE A 111 -8.59 -23.09 -3.29
CA ILE A 111 -8.27 -23.37 -4.69
C ILE A 111 -6.76 -23.25 -4.86
N THR A 112 -6.14 -24.24 -5.51
CA THR A 112 -4.72 -24.24 -5.87
C THR A 112 -4.55 -24.08 -7.39
N CYS A 113 -3.34 -23.75 -7.85
CA CYS A 113 -3.01 -23.72 -9.27
C CYS A 113 -3.32 -25.05 -9.99
N LEU A 114 -3.13 -26.18 -9.30
CA LEU A 114 -3.44 -27.51 -9.83
C LEU A 114 -4.94 -27.65 -10.11
N ASN A 115 -5.77 -27.18 -9.18
CA ASN A 115 -7.24 -27.24 -9.32
C ASN A 115 -7.75 -26.39 -10.49
N LEU A 116 -7.06 -25.29 -10.82
CA LEU A 116 -7.44 -24.43 -11.94
C LEU A 116 -7.07 -25.01 -13.32
N GLY A 117 -6.06 -25.88 -13.37
CA GLY A 117 -5.54 -26.46 -14.60
C GLY A 117 -5.11 -25.40 -15.62
N CYS A 118 -4.47 -24.31 -15.17
CA CYS A 118 -4.06 -23.22 -16.05
C CYS A 118 -3.13 -23.71 -17.17
N GLU A 119 -2.18 -24.58 -16.84
CA GLU A 119 -1.21 -25.13 -17.80
C GLU A 119 -1.88 -25.96 -18.90
N ASN A 120 -2.89 -26.77 -18.54
CA ASN A 120 -3.70 -27.53 -19.50
C ASN A 120 -4.49 -26.63 -20.46
N LYS A 121 -4.68 -25.35 -20.10
CA LYS A 121 -5.34 -24.33 -20.90
C LYS A 121 -4.35 -23.40 -21.61
N GLY A 122 -3.04 -23.67 -21.53
CA GLY A 122 -1.99 -22.82 -22.11
C GLY A 122 -1.77 -21.50 -21.38
N PHE A 123 -2.19 -21.39 -20.11
CA PHE A 123 -1.99 -20.23 -19.26
C PHE A 123 -0.98 -20.51 -18.15
N SER A 124 -0.35 -19.46 -17.63
CA SER A 124 0.51 -19.55 -16.45
C SER A 124 -0.32 -19.25 -15.21
N CYS A 125 -0.22 -20.10 -14.18
CA CYS A 125 -0.86 -19.83 -12.91
C CYS A 125 -0.02 -18.86 -12.07
N LYS A 126 -0.62 -17.76 -11.64
CA LYS A 126 0.02 -16.80 -10.72
C LYS A 126 -0.85 -16.64 -9.48
N TYR A 127 -0.22 -16.56 -8.32
CA TYR A 127 -0.92 -16.18 -7.10
C TYR A 127 -1.03 -14.67 -7.03
N GLN A 128 -2.27 -14.16 -7.05
CA GLN A 128 -2.56 -12.75 -6.90
C GLN A 128 -3.02 -12.46 -5.49
N SER A 129 -2.50 -11.39 -4.88
CA SER A 129 -2.97 -10.95 -3.57
C SER A 129 -4.43 -10.50 -3.67
N VAL A 130 -5.27 -10.99 -2.76
CA VAL A 130 -6.71 -10.68 -2.76
C VAL A 130 -6.98 -9.22 -2.37
N ALA A 131 -6.07 -8.65 -1.60
CA ALA A 131 -6.06 -7.27 -1.17
C ALA A 131 -4.62 -6.72 -1.21
N SER A 132 -4.45 -5.41 -1.09
CA SER A 132 -3.14 -4.71 -1.07
C SER A 132 -2.29 -4.99 0.19
N CYS A 133 -2.56 -6.10 0.87
CA CYS A 133 -2.10 -6.35 2.23
C CYS A 133 -0.84 -7.21 2.16
N LYS A 134 0.28 -6.63 2.62
CA LYS A 134 1.55 -7.33 2.72
C LYS A 134 1.49 -8.31 3.89
N ASP A 135 1.95 -9.54 3.66
CA ASP A 135 2.30 -10.51 4.71
C ASP A 135 1.17 -10.90 5.69
N SER A 136 -0.06 -11.04 5.19
CA SER A 136 -1.17 -11.56 6.00
C SER A 136 -1.01 -13.06 6.30
N GLN A 137 -0.96 -13.43 7.59
CA GLN A 137 -1.07 -14.82 8.06
C GLN A 137 -2.50 -15.38 7.97
N SER A 138 -3.50 -14.51 7.78
CA SER A 138 -4.91 -14.91 7.69
C SER A 138 -5.17 -15.87 6.54
N LEU A 139 -5.98 -16.90 6.81
CA LEU A 139 -6.48 -17.83 5.79
C LEU A 139 -7.35 -17.13 4.74
N CYS A 140 -8.05 -16.06 5.13
CA CYS A 140 -8.95 -15.32 4.26
C CYS A 140 -8.23 -14.47 3.20
N CYS A 141 -6.98 -14.12 3.46
CA CYS A 141 -6.20 -13.24 2.58
C CYS A 141 -4.94 -13.89 2.04
N LYS A 142 -4.91 -15.23 2.05
CA LYS A 142 -3.96 -15.98 1.25
C LYS A 142 -4.13 -15.60 -0.22
N PRO A 143 -3.04 -15.35 -0.95
CA PRO A 143 -3.09 -15.12 -2.38
C PRO A 143 -3.92 -16.20 -3.09
N ILE A 144 -4.79 -15.78 -4.01
CA ILE A 144 -5.65 -16.67 -4.77
C ILE A 144 -4.96 -16.96 -6.11
N PRO A 145 -4.90 -18.23 -6.55
CA PRO A 145 -4.35 -18.56 -7.85
C PRO A 145 -5.28 -18.03 -8.95
N VAL A 146 -4.71 -17.43 -9.98
CA VAL A 146 -5.41 -16.95 -11.18
C VAL A 146 -4.66 -17.43 -12.42
N CYS A 147 -5.39 -17.87 -13.45
CA CYS A 147 -4.79 -18.17 -14.74
C CYS A 147 -4.52 -16.88 -15.49
N THR A 148 -3.25 -16.61 -15.78
CA THR A 148 -2.83 -15.41 -16.51
C THR A 148 -2.22 -15.80 -17.85
N ASN A 149 -2.52 -15.00 -18.87
CA ASN A 149 -1.85 -15.14 -20.16
C ASN A 149 -0.44 -14.53 -20.04
N PHE A 150 0.58 -15.38 -20.08
CA PHE A 150 1.99 -14.99 -19.93
C PHE A 150 2.37 -13.84 -20.88
N THR A 151 1.82 -13.84 -22.10
CA THR A 151 2.11 -12.82 -23.12
C THR A 151 1.56 -11.42 -22.79
N LYS A 152 0.53 -11.31 -21.94
CA LYS A 152 -0.03 -10.00 -21.53
C LYS A 152 0.70 -9.38 -20.35
N ASN A 153 1.23 -10.19 -19.42
CA ASN A 153 1.80 -9.70 -18.16
C ASN A 153 3.18 -9.03 -18.30
N LEU A 154 3.95 -9.33 -19.35
CA LEU A 154 5.19 -8.59 -19.61
C LEU A 154 4.93 -7.09 -19.85
N ASN A 155 3.73 -6.73 -20.33
CA ASN A 155 3.37 -5.35 -20.65
C ASN A 155 2.97 -4.53 -19.41
N GLU A 156 2.52 -5.16 -18.32
CA GLU A 156 2.05 -4.43 -17.13
C GLU A 156 3.18 -4.07 -16.17
N VAL A 157 4.22 -4.91 -16.06
CA VAL A 157 5.35 -4.67 -15.15
C VAL A 157 6.34 -3.66 -15.73
N ILE A 158 6.35 -3.51 -17.05
CA ILE A 158 7.24 -2.59 -17.75
C ILE A 158 6.43 -1.34 -18.15
N ARG A 159 6.17 -0.46 -17.18
CA ARG A 159 5.67 0.90 -17.45
C ARG A 159 6.80 1.78 -17.96
N TYR A 160 7.30 1.54 -19.18
CA TYR A 160 8.12 2.55 -19.85
C TYR A 160 7.22 3.70 -20.30
N GLY A 161 7.51 4.89 -19.77
CA GLY A 161 6.98 6.20 -20.16
C GLY A 161 5.67 6.17 -20.94
N THR A 162 4.55 6.30 -20.23
CA THR A 162 3.24 6.63 -20.81
C THR A 162 3.20 8.05 -21.39
N ASP A 163 4.34 8.56 -21.86
CA ASP A 163 4.35 9.75 -22.69
C ASP A 163 3.79 9.28 -24.03
N ASP A 164 2.54 9.62 -24.27
CA ASP A 164 1.86 9.37 -25.53
C ASP A 164 2.78 9.82 -26.67
N CYS A 165 3.30 8.85 -27.41
CA CYS A 165 4.19 9.11 -28.52
C CYS A 165 3.30 9.40 -29.74
N PHE A 166 3.15 10.68 -30.07
CA PHE A 166 2.23 11.15 -31.11
C PHE A 166 2.87 11.26 -32.50
N LEU A 167 4.14 10.86 -32.68
CA LEU A 167 4.80 10.90 -33.98
C LEU A 167 4.11 9.91 -34.94
N PRO A 168 3.57 10.37 -36.08
CA PRO A 168 3.00 9.48 -37.08
C PRO A 168 4.11 8.64 -37.71
N CYS A 169 3.97 7.32 -37.64
CA CYS A 169 4.94 6.37 -38.16
C CYS A 169 4.45 5.71 -39.46
N PRO A 170 5.35 5.31 -40.36
CA PRO A 170 5.01 4.47 -41.50
C PRO A 170 4.37 3.14 -41.08
N ASP A 171 3.70 2.48 -42.02
CA ASP A 171 3.14 1.15 -41.78
C ASP A 171 4.21 0.20 -41.23
N GLN A 172 3.81 -0.58 -40.20
CA GLN A 172 4.68 -1.51 -39.47
C GLN A 172 5.79 -0.87 -38.63
N PHE A 173 5.73 0.44 -38.37
CA PHE A 173 6.51 1.11 -37.34
C PHE A 173 5.59 1.60 -36.22
N ILE A 174 6.09 1.63 -34.98
CA ILE A 174 5.37 2.16 -33.82
C ILE A 174 6.15 3.31 -33.19
N CYS A 175 5.44 4.32 -32.73
CA CYS A 175 6.06 5.45 -32.03
C CYS A 175 6.47 5.04 -30.62
N LYS A 176 7.73 5.30 -30.25
CA LYS A 176 8.26 5.13 -28.88
C LYS A 176 9.11 6.34 -28.49
N THR A 177 9.06 6.72 -27.21
CA THR A 177 9.97 7.72 -26.65
C THR A 177 11.26 7.06 -26.19
N ILE A 178 12.38 7.35 -26.84
CA ILE A 178 13.71 6.81 -26.55
C ILE A 178 14.62 7.98 -26.18
N ASN A 179 15.20 7.96 -24.98
CA ASN A 179 16.02 9.06 -24.45
C ASN A 179 15.33 10.45 -24.50
N GLY A 180 14.00 10.47 -24.31
CA GLY A 180 13.19 11.68 -24.37
C GLY A 180 12.78 12.12 -25.79
N GLU A 181 13.25 11.43 -26.83
CA GLU A 181 12.89 11.73 -28.22
C GLU A 181 11.86 10.73 -28.77
N MET A 182 10.79 11.24 -29.38
CA MET A 182 9.80 10.41 -30.07
C MET A 182 10.41 9.84 -31.36
N THR A 183 10.45 8.52 -31.46
CA THR A 183 11.12 7.79 -32.54
C THR A 183 10.22 6.67 -33.06
N CYS A 184 10.15 6.50 -34.39
CA CYS A 184 9.47 5.37 -35.01
C CYS A 184 10.38 4.14 -35.01
N VAL A 185 9.95 3.06 -34.36
CA VAL A 185 10.69 1.80 -34.27
C VAL A 185 9.99 0.66 -35.03
N PRO A 186 10.74 -0.25 -35.66
CA PRO A 186 10.17 -1.31 -36.49
C PRO A 186 9.45 -2.37 -35.65
N THR A 187 8.29 -2.84 -36.12
CA THR A 187 7.51 -3.88 -35.43
C THR A 187 8.00 -5.31 -35.69
N ASN A 188 8.80 -5.52 -36.74
CA ASN A 188 9.29 -6.85 -37.13
C ASN A 188 10.70 -6.80 -37.76
N CYS A 189 11.36 -7.96 -37.78
CA CYS A 189 12.75 -8.07 -38.22
C CYS A 189 12.96 -7.94 -39.72
N SER A 190 11.91 -7.98 -40.55
CA SER A 190 12.05 -7.76 -41.99
C SER A 190 12.24 -6.29 -42.38
N LEU A 191 12.04 -5.36 -41.44
CA LEU A 191 12.14 -3.91 -41.66
C LEU A 191 13.49 -3.33 -41.25
N ILE A 192 14.35 -4.12 -40.61
CA ILE A 192 15.64 -3.67 -40.09
C ILE A 192 16.76 -4.58 -40.57
N GLN A 193 17.86 -3.97 -41.01
CA GLN A 193 19.09 -4.69 -41.30
C GLN A 193 20.03 -4.53 -40.11
N CYS A 194 20.27 -5.63 -39.39
CA CYS A 194 21.15 -5.62 -38.25
C CYS A 194 22.64 -5.57 -38.67
N PRO A 195 23.49 -4.80 -37.98
CA PRO A 195 24.91 -4.76 -38.26
C PRO A 195 25.57 -6.13 -38.04
N TYR A 196 26.74 -6.34 -38.64
CA TYR A 196 27.49 -7.59 -38.48
C TYR A 196 27.77 -7.91 -37.01
N GLY A 197 27.62 -9.18 -36.62
CA GLY A 197 27.74 -9.61 -35.22
C GLY A 197 26.53 -9.23 -34.35
N THR A 198 25.39 -8.94 -34.97
CA THR A 198 24.12 -8.76 -34.26
C THR A 198 22.99 -9.53 -34.96
N THR A 199 21.98 -9.93 -34.18
CA THR A 199 20.78 -10.61 -34.67
C THR A 199 19.55 -9.83 -34.26
N CYS A 200 18.58 -9.76 -35.16
CA CYS A 200 17.31 -9.11 -34.87
C CYS A 200 16.47 -10.01 -33.98
N LEU A 201 16.05 -9.50 -32.82
CA LEU A 201 15.14 -10.22 -31.93
C LEU A 201 13.91 -9.36 -31.64
N PRO A 202 12.73 -9.99 -31.50
CA PRO A 202 11.55 -9.32 -31.00
C PRO A 202 11.72 -8.93 -29.54
N LEU A 203 11.48 -7.66 -29.25
CA LEU A 203 11.30 -7.17 -27.89
C LEU A 203 9.87 -7.49 -27.46
N THR A 204 9.69 -8.74 -27.03
CA THR A 204 8.38 -9.25 -26.59
C THR A 204 7.79 -8.33 -25.53
N GLY A 205 6.60 -7.82 -25.80
CA GLY A 205 5.85 -6.89 -24.96
C GLY A 205 5.96 -5.41 -25.33
N LEU A 206 6.98 -5.03 -26.11
CA LEU A 206 7.09 -3.67 -26.64
C LEU A 206 6.54 -3.53 -28.07
N ASN A 207 6.18 -4.65 -28.70
CA ASN A 207 5.74 -4.75 -30.10
C ASN A 207 6.73 -4.14 -31.11
N THR A 208 8.02 -4.15 -30.76
CA THR A 208 9.13 -3.68 -31.60
C THR A 208 10.18 -4.77 -31.72
N VAL A 209 11.12 -4.60 -32.64
CA VAL A 209 12.34 -5.40 -32.72
C VAL A 209 13.57 -4.54 -32.45
N SER A 210 14.67 -5.19 -32.07
CA SER A 210 15.98 -4.55 -31.92
C SER A 210 17.10 -5.51 -32.31
N CYS A 211 18.26 -4.96 -32.66
CA CYS A 211 19.45 -5.73 -32.98
C CYS A 211 20.25 -5.98 -31.70
N TYR A 212 20.44 -7.25 -31.35
CA TYR A 212 21.23 -7.69 -30.20
C TYR A 212 22.54 -8.26 -30.67
N LYS A 213 23.63 -8.00 -29.95
CA LYS A 213 24.91 -8.65 -30.23
C LYS A 213 24.70 -10.17 -30.26
N THR A 214 25.10 -10.82 -31.34
CA THR A 214 25.17 -12.28 -31.36
C THR A 214 26.27 -12.66 -30.39
N ILE A 215 25.88 -13.20 -29.25
CA ILE A 215 26.80 -13.94 -28.41
C ILE A 215 26.90 -15.28 -29.12
N ASP A 216 27.93 -15.45 -29.95
CA ASP A 216 28.23 -16.74 -30.53
C ASP A 216 28.50 -17.68 -29.36
N SER A 217 27.50 -18.47 -28.96
CA SER A 217 27.65 -19.53 -27.97
C SER A 217 28.43 -20.72 -28.54
N GLU A 218 29.17 -20.50 -29.63
CA GLU A 218 30.07 -21.48 -30.25
C GLU A 218 31.23 -21.85 -29.34
N PHE A 219 31.43 -21.11 -28.24
CA PHE A 219 32.14 -21.65 -27.09
C PHE A 219 31.08 -22.39 -26.25
N PRO A 220 30.90 -23.72 -26.41
CA PRO A 220 30.30 -24.50 -25.34
C PRO A 220 31.02 -24.10 -24.05
N PRO A 221 30.33 -24.03 -22.89
CA PRO A 221 31.01 -23.74 -21.64
C PRO A 221 32.22 -24.67 -21.59
N ASN A 222 33.43 -24.09 -21.66
CA ASN A 222 34.63 -24.91 -21.59
C ASN A 222 34.44 -25.75 -20.32
N ASN A 223 34.59 -27.07 -20.43
CA ASN A 223 34.51 -27.97 -19.27
C ASN A 223 35.57 -27.64 -18.22
N GLU A 224 36.46 -26.70 -18.53
CA GLU A 224 37.40 -26.12 -17.62
C GLU A 224 36.65 -25.37 -16.51
N THR A 225 36.78 -25.85 -15.28
CA THR A 225 36.40 -25.18 -14.04
C THR A 225 37.58 -24.36 -13.51
N CYS A 226 37.31 -23.46 -12.57
CA CYS A 226 38.36 -22.68 -11.89
C CYS A 226 39.49 -23.51 -11.27
N GLU A 227 39.25 -24.79 -10.98
CA GLU A 227 40.27 -25.72 -10.47
C GLU A 227 41.20 -26.24 -11.58
N THR A 228 40.71 -26.30 -12.82
CA THR A 228 41.41 -26.90 -13.96
C THR A 228 42.19 -25.92 -14.82
N VAL A 229 41.85 -24.62 -14.82
CA VAL A 229 42.52 -23.60 -15.65
C VAL A 229 43.97 -23.29 -15.26
N GLY A 230 44.50 -24.01 -14.26
CA GLY A 230 45.89 -23.94 -13.87
C GLY A 230 46.28 -22.57 -13.28
N PRO A 231 47.53 -22.44 -12.83
CA PRO A 231 48.01 -21.22 -12.17
C PRO A 231 48.19 -20.03 -13.12
N GLU A 232 48.04 -20.23 -14.44
CA GLU A 232 48.18 -19.15 -15.43
C GLU A 232 46.93 -18.26 -15.53
N PHE A 233 45.77 -18.76 -15.10
CA PHE A 233 44.55 -17.98 -15.04
C PHE A 233 44.53 -17.13 -13.76
N VAL A 234 45.04 -15.91 -13.87
CA VAL A 234 45.11 -14.96 -12.75
C VAL A 234 44.02 -13.90 -12.94
N CYS A 235 43.06 -13.86 -12.02
CA CYS A 235 42.07 -12.80 -12.02
C CYS A 235 42.69 -11.46 -11.60
N PRO A 236 42.17 -10.32 -12.13
CA PRO A 236 42.55 -9.00 -11.65
C PRO A 236 42.37 -8.90 -10.13
N LYS A 237 43.10 -7.96 -9.52
CA LYS A 237 42.89 -7.61 -8.12
C LYS A 237 41.39 -7.35 -7.87
N ASP A 238 40.86 -7.91 -6.78
CA ASP A 238 39.45 -7.80 -6.35
C ASP A 238 38.44 -8.69 -7.11
N PHE A 239 38.93 -9.61 -7.95
CA PHE A 239 38.14 -10.62 -8.64
C PHE A 239 38.63 -12.03 -8.27
N ILE A 240 37.72 -12.98 -8.17
CA ILE A 240 38.04 -14.41 -8.03
C ILE A 240 37.54 -15.17 -9.25
N CYS A 241 38.18 -16.29 -9.57
CA CYS A 241 37.61 -17.21 -10.55
C CYS A 241 36.34 -17.82 -9.95
N GLY A 242 35.24 -17.72 -10.68
CA GLY A 242 33.96 -18.34 -10.34
C GLY A 242 33.13 -18.66 -11.58
N GLU A 243 31.96 -19.26 -11.34
CA GLU A 243 31.01 -19.60 -12.40
C GLU A 243 30.19 -18.38 -12.81
N SER A 244 29.97 -18.23 -14.12
CA SER A 244 29.02 -17.28 -14.71
C SER A 244 28.05 -18.04 -15.62
N PRO A 245 26.94 -17.41 -16.07
CA PRO A 245 26.02 -18.04 -17.02
C PRO A 245 26.66 -18.50 -18.34
N TYR A 246 27.89 -18.05 -18.63
CA TYR A 246 28.56 -18.25 -19.91
C TYR A 246 29.83 -19.12 -19.80
N SER A 247 30.39 -19.28 -18.61
CA SER A 247 31.65 -19.98 -18.39
C SER A 247 31.79 -20.40 -16.93
N ASN A 248 32.34 -21.60 -16.71
CA ASN A 248 32.68 -22.09 -15.36
C ASN A 248 34.01 -21.51 -14.83
N THR A 249 34.64 -20.61 -15.60
CA THR A 249 35.97 -20.00 -15.39
C THR A 249 35.95 -18.51 -15.72
N THR A 250 35.11 -17.75 -15.02
CA THR A 250 35.03 -16.29 -15.20
C THR A 250 35.59 -15.60 -13.97
N CYS A 251 36.38 -14.53 -14.16
CA CYS A 251 36.71 -13.64 -13.06
C CYS A 251 35.47 -12.86 -12.65
N VAL A 252 34.77 -13.35 -11.64
CA VAL A 252 33.66 -12.66 -11.00
C VAL A 252 34.24 -11.73 -9.93
N PRO A 253 33.59 -10.59 -9.63
CA PRO A 253 33.99 -9.79 -8.48
C PRO A 253 34.12 -10.73 -7.30
N ASN A 254 35.24 -10.66 -6.58
CA ASN A 254 35.39 -11.39 -5.33
C ASN A 254 34.12 -11.05 -4.54
N PRO A 255 33.27 -12.02 -4.14
CA PRO A 255 32.16 -11.74 -3.27
C PRO A 255 32.79 -11.29 -1.96
N PHE A 256 33.08 -9.99 -1.90
CA PHE A 256 33.41 -9.29 -0.69
C PHE A 256 32.14 -9.39 0.14
N ASP A 257 32.10 -10.46 0.93
CA ASP A 257 31.36 -10.60 2.17
C ASP A 257 31.73 -9.47 3.18
N THR A 258 32.57 -8.52 2.76
CA THR A 258 33.05 -7.38 3.52
C THR A 258 32.67 -6.03 2.92
N LEU A 259 31.90 -5.95 1.82
CA LEU A 259 31.50 -4.63 1.31
C LEU A 259 30.74 -3.84 2.40
N GLY A 260 29.93 -4.50 3.24
CA GLY A 260 29.24 -3.85 4.36
C GLY A 260 29.98 -3.81 5.70
N ASN A 261 31.25 -4.24 5.79
CA ASN A 261 31.91 -4.35 7.10
C ASN A 261 32.41 -3.01 7.66
N ASP A 262 32.68 -2.02 6.81
CA ASP A 262 33.14 -0.71 7.29
C ASP A 262 32.04 0.05 8.03
N PHE A 263 30.77 -0.18 7.69
CA PHE A 263 29.66 0.37 8.45
C PHE A 263 29.40 -0.46 9.72
N LEU A 264 29.72 0.13 10.87
CA LEU A 264 29.49 -0.45 12.18
C LEU A 264 28.05 -0.14 12.62
N CYS A 265 27.22 -1.16 12.79
CA CYS A 265 25.84 -0.97 13.27
C CYS A 265 25.79 -0.36 14.68
N GLU A 266 26.89 -0.47 15.42
CA GLU A 266 27.12 0.17 16.71
C GLU A 266 27.14 1.70 16.63
N GLU A 267 27.33 2.29 15.44
CA GLU A 267 27.24 3.73 15.21
C GLU A 267 25.80 4.21 15.01
N CYS A 268 24.85 3.30 14.81
CA CYS A 268 23.44 3.68 14.76
C CYS A 268 22.97 4.18 16.13
N PRO A 269 22.02 5.13 16.17
CA PRO A 269 21.37 5.49 17.42
C PRO A 269 20.78 4.25 18.12
N PRO A 270 20.79 4.19 19.46
CA PRO A 270 20.27 3.05 20.20
C PRO A 270 18.84 2.69 19.77
N HIS A 271 18.58 1.39 19.66
CA HIS A 271 17.27 0.83 19.26
C HIS A 271 16.85 1.04 17.81
N TRP A 272 17.67 1.68 16.98
CA TRP A 272 17.38 1.82 15.56
C TRP A 272 17.70 0.55 14.78
N LEU A 273 16.94 0.30 13.71
CA LEU A 273 17.17 -0.82 12.81
C LEU A 273 18.36 -0.52 11.90
N CYS A 274 19.42 -1.33 11.99
CA CYS A 274 20.59 -1.22 11.12
C CYS A 274 20.49 -2.13 9.89
N ARG A 275 20.89 -1.61 8.73
CA ARG A 275 21.10 -2.36 7.47
C ARG A 275 22.38 -1.90 6.79
N LYS A 276 23.23 -2.85 6.41
CA LYS A 276 24.45 -2.63 5.64
C LYS A 276 24.14 -2.71 4.14
N PHE A 277 24.68 -1.80 3.33
CA PHE A 277 24.45 -1.76 1.88
C PHE A 277 25.70 -1.24 1.14
N GLY A 278 26.33 -2.09 0.33
CA GLY A 278 27.59 -1.73 -0.32
C GLY A 278 28.62 -1.30 0.72
N PHE A 279 29.41 -0.25 0.43
CA PHE A 279 30.46 0.34 1.27
C PHE A 279 29.98 1.09 2.53
N ASP A 280 28.68 1.08 2.81
CA ASP A 280 28.06 1.95 3.81
C ASP A 280 26.85 1.24 4.43
N GLY A 281 26.06 1.96 5.20
CA GLY A 281 24.83 1.44 5.75
C GLY A 281 23.87 2.57 6.12
N PHE A 282 22.72 2.15 6.61
CA PHE A 282 21.73 3.07 7.12
C PHE A 282 21.07 2.54 8.39
N CYS A 283 20.64 3.48 9.22
CA CYS A 283 19.92 3.26 10.45
C CYS A 283 18.53 3.87 10.30
N ILE A 284 17.48 3.10 10.55
CA ILE A 284 16.09 3.59 10.54
C ILE A 284 15.60 3.66 11.98
N GLU A 285 14.98 4.77 12.35
CA GLU A 285 14.24 4.93 13.60
C GLU A 285 13.00 4.02 13.61
N PHE A 286 13.21 2.76 14.01
CA PHE A 286 12.17 1.74 14.01
C PHE A 286 12.44 0.76 15.15
N GLU A 287 11.51 0.66 16.09
CA GLU A 287 11.55 -0.36 17.13
C GLU A 287 10.90 -1.65 16.62
N ASN A 288 11.51 -2.80 16.88
CA ASN A 288 10.92 -4.09 16.53
C ASN A 288 9.74 -4.48 17.45
N ASN A 289 9.62 -3.85 18.63
CA ASN A 289 8.63 -4.20 19.65
C ASN A 289 7.61 -3.07 19.83
N PHE A 290 6.50 -3.14 19.11
CA PHE A 290 5.37 -2.21 19.18
C PHE A 290 4.44 -2.46 20.38
N GLU A 291 4.99 -2.72 21.56
CA GLU A 291 4.16 -3.12 22.71
C GLU A 291 3.34 -1.96 23.32
N ARG A 292 3.64 -0.71 22.98
CA ARG A 292 2.97 0.46 23.57
C ARG A 292 2.49 1.42 22.50
N GLU A 293 1.26 1.16 22.07
CA GLU A 293 0.48 2.12 21.34
C GLU A 293 -0.29 3.02 22.32
N PHE A 294 -0.38 4.33 22.02
CA PHE A 294 -1.21 5.26 22.78
C PHE A 294 -2.10 6.07 21.85
N GLU A 295 -3.26 6.51 22.35
CA GLU A 295 -4.26 7.19 21.52
C GLU A 295 -3.94 8.68 21.29
N CYS A 296 -4.15 9.14 20.07
CA CYS A 296 -3.98 10.50 19.58
C CYS A 296 -5.06 10.82 18.55
N PHE A 297 -6.06 11.63 18.95
CA PHE A 297 -7.16 12.05 18.08
C PHE A 297 -7.81 10.89 17.31
N GLY A 298 -8.13 9.79 18.00
CA GLY A 298 -8.78 8.60 17.43
C GLY A 298 -7.84 7.67 16.63
N ARG A 299 -6.52 7.89 16.69
CA ARG A 299 -5.50 7.00 16.10
C ARG A 299 -4.54 6.51 17.17
N PHE A 300 -3.92 5.36 16.94
CA PHE A 300 -2.87 4.85 17.80
C PHE A 300 -1.50 5.28 17.28
N CYS A 301 -0.73 5.98 18.11
CA CYS A 301 0.66 6.32 17.84
C CYS A 301 1.58 5.20 18.31
N LEU A 302 2.68 5.00 17.60
CA LEU A 302 3.76 4.13 18.04
C LEU A 302 4.44 4.72 19.29
N SER A 303 5.08 3.87 20.10
CA SER A 303 5.82 4.25 21.32
C SER A 303 6.86 5.36 21.11
N ILE A 304 7.47 5.37 19.92
CA ILE A 304 8.50 6.33 19.49
C ILE A 304 7.94 7.59 18.82
N GLN A 305 6.62 7.66 18.65
CA GLN A 305 5.93 8.84 18.16
C GLN A 305 5.37 9.65 19.33
N PHE A 306 5.07 10.91 19.09
CA PHE A 306 4.31 11.76 20.01
C PHE A 306 3.04 12.28 19.33
N CYS A 307 1.99 12.52 20.13
CA CYS A 307 0.78 13.14 19.63
C CYS A 307 0.93 14.66 19.55
N ASN A 308 1.15 15.19 18.34
CA ASN A 308 1.26 16.64 18.14
C ASN A 308 -0.14 17.26 18.16
N GLN A 309 -0.42 18.10 19.16
CA GLN A 309 -1.72 18.75 19.33
C GLN A 309 -2.05 19.75 18.22
N THR A 310 -1.03 20.36 17.61
CA THR A 310 -1.21 21.39 16.58
C THR A 310 -1.59 20.75 15.24
N SER A 311 -0.91 19.67 14.84
CA SER A 311 -1.21 18.96 13.60
C SER A 311 -2.26 17.86 13.77
N GLN A 312 -2.59 17.51 15.02
CA GLN A 312 -3.51 16.44 15.42
C GLN A 312 -3.09 15.07 14.86
N GLN A 313 -1.78 14.80 14.84
CA GLN A 313 -1.21 13.60 14.24
C GLN A 313 -0.12 12.99 15.12
N CYS A 314 0.12 11.69 14.93
CA CYS A 314 1.28 10.99 15.45
C CYS A 314 2.52 11.40 14.64
N GLU A 315 3.46 12.07 15.29
CA GLU A 315 4.69 12.57 14.65
C GLU A 315 5.93 11.98 15.33
N TYR A 316 7.01 11.88 14.57
CA TYR A 316 8.35 11.62 15.04
C TYR A 316 9.05 12.94 15.32
N GLU A 317 9.98 12.95 16.28
CA GLU A 317 10.86 14.10 16.48
C GLU A 317 11.63 14.40 15.19
N ARG A 318 11.83 15.69 14.89
CA ARG A 318 12.49 16.10 13.65
C ARG A 318 13.99 15.82 13.69
N CYS A 319 14.58 15.51 12.55
CA CYS A 319 16.04 15.46 12.40
C CYS A 319 16.71 16.74 12.94
N THR A 320 17.74 16.55 13.75
CA THR A 320 18.64 17.59 14.23
C THR A 320 20.06 17.28 13.79
N ASN A 321 20.96 18.26 13.90
CA ASN A 321 22.38 18.08 13.55
C ASN A 321 23.12 17.06 14.44
N THR A 322 22.48 16.58 15.51
CA THR A 322 23.04 15.60 16.45
C THR A 322 22.26 14.29 16.46
N THR A 323 21.25 14.13 15.60
CA THR A 323 20.48 12.87 15.55
C THR A 323 21.36 11.70 15.11
N CYS A 324 22.17 11.92 14.08
CA CYS A 324 23.10 10.91 13.56
C CYS A 324 24.53 11.23 14.01
N VAL A 325 25.41 10.23 13.97
CA VAL A 325 26.85 10.43 14.22
C VAL A 325 27.47 11.35 13.16
N SER A 326 28.65 11.93 13.45
CA SER A 326 29.24 13.06 12.71
C SER A 326 29.56 12.82 11.22
N GLN A 327 29.39 11.60 10.72
CA GLN A 327 29.63 11.22 9.33
C GLN A 327 28.36 10.71 8.62
N GLN A 328 27.20 10.84 9.26
CA GLN A 328 25.93 10.40 8.72
C GLN A 328 25.01 11.60 8.49
N LEU A 329 24.21 11.51 7.43
CA LEU A 329 23.17 12.46 7.11
C LEU A 329 21.84 11.98 7.69
N CYS A 330 21.19 12.83 8.49
CA CYS A 330 19.82 12.60 8.94
C CYS A 330 18.84 13.02 7.86
N LEU A 331 17.99 12.11 7.44
CA LEU A 331 16.92 12.32 6.48
C LEU A 331 15.57 12.01 7.12
N GLN A 332 14.59 12.85 6.82
CA GLN A 332 13.21 12.63 7.22
C GLN A 332 12.30 13.31 6.22
N ASN A 333 11.51 12.51 5.50
CA ASN A 333 10.66 13.01 4.42
C ASN A 333 9.48 13.85 4.95
N SER A 334 8.88 13.43 6.05
CA SER A 334 7.79 14.13 6.73
C SER A 334 7.87 13.91 8.25
N PRO A 335 7.25 14.77 9.08
CA PRO A 335 7.16 14.55 10.53
C PRO A 335 6.50 13.22 10.89
N THR A 336 5.65 12.69 10.03
CA THR A 336 4.98 11.38 10.21
C THR A 336 5.83 10.20 9.73
N SER A 337 7.01 10.45 9.16
CA SER A 337 7.96 9.42 8.72
C SER A 337 9.08 9.26 9.75
N PRO A 338 9.59 8.03 9.96
CA PRO A 338 10.73 7.80 10.83
C PRO A 338 11.97 8.51 10.29
N LYS A 339 12.91 8.82 11.18
CA LYS A 339 14.23 9.35 10.81
C LYS A 339 15.09 8.24 10.21
N LEU A 340 15.97 8.64 9.29
CA LEU A 340 16.94 7.78 8.63
C LEU A 340 18.31 8.42 8.76
N CYS A 341 19.28 7.68 9.32
CA CYS A 341 20.68 8.05 9.26
C CYS A 341 21.33 7.23 8.14
N ILE A 342 21.92 7.89 7.15
CA ILE A 342 22.69 7.24 6.08
C ILE A 342 24.12 7.73 6.11
N GLY A 343 25.10 6.90 5.79
CA GLY A 343 26.44 7.42 5.54
C GLY A 343 26.49 8.24 4.25
N THR A 344 27.53 9.07 4.14
CA THR A 344 27.69 10.06 3.06
C THR A 344 27.97 9.45 1.69
N ASN A 345 28.31 8.16 1.62
CA ASN A 345 28.56 7.48 0.35
C ASN A 345 27.28 6.92 -0.28
N ILE A 346 26.19 6.84 0.47
CA ILE A 346 24.87 6.52 -0.06
C ILE A 346 24.28 7.80 -0.65
N ILE A 347 24.07 7.82 -1.96
CA ILE A 347 23.28 8.88 -2.61
C ILE A 347 21.82 8.45 -2.55
N PRO A 348 21.00 9.03 -1.65
CA PRO A 348 19.59 8.66 -1.55
C PRO A 348 18.86 9.23 -2.77
N VAL A 349 18.51 8.38 -3.73
CA VAL A 349 17.56 8.75 -4.77
C VAL A 349 16.16 8.48 -4.22
N ILE A 350 15.55 9.48 -3.60
CA ILE A 350 14.13 9.43 -3.23
C ILE A 350 13.34 9.86 -4.46
N GLU A 351 12.99 8.91 -5.33
CA GLU A 351 11.96 9.17 -6.32
C GLU A 351 10.61 9.25 -5.60
N THR A 352 10.08 10.47 -5.45
CA THR A 352 8.68 10.60 -5.08
C THR A 352 7.85 9.94 -6.18
N PRO A 353 6.94 9.00 -5.87
CA PRO A 353 6.03 8.50 -6.88
C PRO A 353 5.29 9.72 -7.46
N ARG A 354 5.50 9.98 -8.77
CA ARG A 354 4.92 11.15 -9.46
C ARG A 354 3.41 11.19 -9.39
N SER A 355 2.77 10.06 -9.12
CA SER A 355 1.39 10.04 -8.64
C SER A 355 1.40 10.40 -7.16
N ASN A 356 1.09 11.67 -6.85
CA ASN A 356 0.62 12.03 -5.51
C ASN A 356 -0.40 10.95 -5.11
N PRO A 357 -0.18 10.16 -4.04
CA PRO A 357 -1.26 9.35 -3.51
C PRO A 357 -2.42 10.31 -3.27
N PRO A 358 -3.65 9.96 -3.69
CA PRO A 358 -4.78 10.86 -3.62
C PRO A 358 -4.80 11.43 -2.21
N GLN A 359 -4.56 12.74 -2.11
CA GLN A 359 -4.77 13.45 -0.86
C GLN A 359 -6.22 13.15 -0.54
N SER A 360 -6.44 12.34 0.50
CA SER A 360 -7.74 12.24 1.12
C SER A 360 -8.06 13.68 1.51
N ASP A 361 -8.94 14.31 0.74
CA ASP A 361 -9.41 15.65 1.05
C ASP A 361 -9.74 15.66 2.55
N PRO A 362 -9.18 16.59 3.33
CA PRO A 362 -9.54 16.69 4.73
C PRO A 362 -11.06 16.82 4.75
N PHE A 363 -11.71 15.89 5.44
CA PHE A 363 -13.14 15.94 5.71
C PHE A 363 -13.42 17.36 6.23
N PHE A 364 -13.95 18.21 5.35
CA PHE A 364 -14.52 19.46 5.77
C PHE A 364 -15.69 19.06 6.64
N ASP A 365 -15.53 19.24 7.95
CA ASP A 365 -16.62 19.22 8.90
C ASP A 365 -17.71 20.09 8.30
N ASN A 366 -18.75 19.42 7.81
CA ASN A 366 -19.86 20.06 7.17
C ASN A 366 -20.65 20.71 8.30
N ASN A 367 -20.24 21.95 8.58
CA ASN A 367 -20.78 22.88 9.53
C ASN A 367 -22.21 23.24 9.10
N ASN A 368 -23.13 22.28 9.27
CA ASN A 368 -24.52 22.48 8.92
C ASN A 368 -25.25 23.05 10.13
N ASN A 369 -25.13 24.38 10.22
CA ASN A 369 -26.10 25.29 10.81
C ASN A 369 -27.51 24.68 10.92
N ASN A 370 -27.96 24.40 12.15
CA ASN A 370 -29.38 24.34 12.43
C ASN A 370 -29.69 24.93 13.82
N ASN A 371 -29.55 26.24 13.88
CA ASN A 371 -30.61 27.17 14.27
C ASN A 371 -31.84 26.54 14.99
N ASN A 372 -31.86 26.58 16.33
CA ASN A 372 -33.10 26.66 17.12
C ASN A 372 -32.70 27.05 18.57
N ASN A 373 -32.67 28.34 18.92
CA ASN A 373 -33.80 29.11 19.42
C ASN A 373 -34.45 28.51 20.68
N ASN A 374 -33.94 28.88 21.87
CA ASN A 374 -34.76 29.19 23.05
C ASN A 374 -33.85 29.86 24.10
N ASN A 375 -33.82 31.19 24.21
CA ASN A 375 -34.78 32.07 24.89
C ASN A 375 -34.44 32.30 26.37
N ASN A 376 -34.19 33.59 26.67
CA ASN A 376 -34.37 34.29 27.93
C ASN A 376 -33.62 33.83 29.19
N ASN A 377 -32.78 34.72 29.73
CA ASN A 377 -33.17 35.67 30.79
C ASN A 377 -31.89 36.38 31.28
N ASN A 378 -31.55 37.56 30.77
CA ASN A 378 -31.73 38.87 31.43
C ASN A 378 -31.32 38.92 32.92
N ASN A 379 -30.13 39.46 33.21
CA ASN A 379 -29.83 40.34 34.36
C ASN A 379 -28.38 40.87 34.20
N ASN A 380 -28.14 42.08 33.69
CA ASN A 380 -28.19 43.38 34.36
C ASN A 380 -27.12 43.57 35.46
N ASN A 381 -26.03 44.27 35.13
CA ASN A 381 -25.38 45.39 35.86
C ASN A 381 -23.94 45.53 35.32
N ASN A 382 -23.61 46.55 34.53
CA ASN A 382 -23.31 47.91 34.98
C ASN A 382 -22.13 47.93 35.99
N ASN A 383 -20.93 48.33 35.56
CA ASN A 383 -20.39 49.67 35.85
C ASN A 383 -18.92 49.77 35.38
N ASN A 384 -18.72 50.65 34.40
CA ASN A 384 -17.66 51.66 34.31
C ASN A 384 -16.44 51.53 35.25
N ASN A 385 -15.24 51.43 34.66
CA ASN A 385 -14.09 52.19 35.15
C ASN A 385 -13.02 52.37 34.07
N ASN A 386 -12.99 53.60 33.53
CA ASN A 386 -11.78 54.22 33.02
C ASN A 386 -10.66 54.10 34.06
N ASN A 387 -9.48 53.69 33.64
CA ASN A 387 -8.27 54.26 34.21
C ASN A 387 -7.15 54.24 33.18
N ASP A 388 -6.99 55.37 32.51
CA ASP A 388 -5.73 55.80 31.94
C ASP A 388 -4.68 55.86 33.05
N ASN A 389 -3.55 55.17 32.89
CA ASN A 389 -2.27 55.70 33.38
C ASN A 389 -1.07 54.97 32.79
N ASN A 390 -0.64 55.51 31.67
CA ASN A 390 0.72 55.95 31.37
C ASN A 390 1.70 55.95 32.56
N ASN A 391 2.74 55.11 32.52
CA ASN A 391 4.12 55.41 32.95
C ASN A 391 4.99 54.17 32.66
N ASN A 392 5.81 54.14 31.61
CA ASN A 392 7.07 54.85 31.43
C ASN A 392 8.19 54.35 32.38
N ASN A 393 9.32 54.12 31.71
CA ASN A 393 10.70 54.08 32.20
C ASN A 393 11.36 52.79 32.70
N ASN A 394 12.43 52.53 31.95
CA ASN A 394 13.81 52.35 32.37
C ASN A 394 14.37 50.92 32.41
N ASN A 395 15.17 50.66 31.37
CA ASN A 395 16.62 50.49 31.48
C ASN A 395 17.11 49.73 32.71
N ASN A 396 17.67 48.56 32.46
CA ASN A 396 19.02 48.21 32.87
C ASN A 396 19.34 46.81 32.36
N ASN A 397 20.35 46.67 31.50
CA ASN A 397 21.70 46.28 31.94
C ASN A 397 22.53 45.61 30.84
N LYS A 398 23.81 46.02 30.85
CA LYS A 398 25.03 45.27 30.49
C LYS A 398 25.32 45.08 28.99
N VAL A 399 26.19 45.93 28.44
CA VAL A 399 27.67 45.76 28.48
C VAL A 399 28.32 47.11 28.71
#